data_AF-A0A2K3PMM4-F1
#
_entry.id   AF-A0A2K3PMM4-F1
#
_cell.length_a   1.000
_cell.length_b   1.000
_cell.length_c   1.000
_cell.angle_alpha   90.00
_cell.angle_beta   90.00
_cell.angle_gamma   90.00
#
_symmetry.space_group_name_H-M   'P 1'
#
loop_
_entity.id
_entity.type
_entity.pdbx_description
1 polymer ?
#
loop_
_entity_poly.entity_id
_entity_poly.type
_entity_poly.pdbx_seq_one_letter_code
_entity_poly.pdbx_strand_id
1 'polypeptide(L)'
;MSNWPEQPVNVIIKWLKKQSPSFVVADFGCGEALISKSLKNTVFSLDLVSNNPVVIACDMATTPLNSSAVDVAVFCLSLMGTNYQTYLEEAYRVLKPGGWLLIAEVKSRFDPNNGGADPEKFSKAISELGFNYVKRDVSNKMFILFYFTKKVKQNSKGKEIEWPSLKPCLYKRR
;
A
#
# COMPACT_ATOMS: atom_id res chain seq x y z
N MET A 1 -10.67 4.83 19.58
CA MET A 1 -10.72 4.24 18.23
C MET A 1 -10.92 2.74 18.40
N SER A 2 -12.17 2.27 18.49
CA SER A 2 -12.42 1.06 19.29
C SER A 2 -13.61 0.22 18.81
N ASN A 3 -13.74 -0.11 17.52
CA ASN A 3 -14.82 -1.01 17.06
C ASN A 3 -14.42 -1.99 15.93
N TRP A 4 -13.13 -2.07 15.56
CA TRP A 4 -12.69 -3.04 14.54
C TRP A 4 -12.25 -4.33 15.22
N PRO A 5 -12.74 -5.51 14.80
CA PRO A 5 -12.35 -6.79 15.40
C PRO A 5 -10.86 -7.10 15.18
N GLU A 6 -10.29 -6.56 14.09
CA GLU A 6 -8.87 -6.61 13.80
C GLU A 6 -8.48 -5.35 13.01
N GLN A 7 -7.30 -4.80 13.25
CA GLN A 7 -6.78 -3.66 12.50
C GLN A 7 -5.97 -4.15 11.28
N PRO A 8 -6.07 -3.51 10.09
CA PRO A 8 -5.39 -3.97 8.88
C PRO A 8 -3.86 -3.98 9.04
N VAL A 9 -3.31 -3.01 9.79
CA VAL A 9 -1.87 -2.95 10.11
C VAL A 9 -1.41 -4.18 10.89
N ASN A 10 -2.25 -4.75 11.76
CA ASN A 10 -1.92 -5.97 12.51
C ASN A 10 -1.89 -7.20 11.59
N VAL A 11 -2.78 -7.26 10.59
CA VAL A 11 -2.76 -8.32 9.56
C VAL A 11 -1.47 -8.23 8.74
N ILE A 12 -1.07 -7.03 8.34
CA ILE A 12 0.16 -6.79 7.58
C ILE A 12 1.39 -7.14 8.41
N ILE A 13 1.47 -6.72 9.68
CA ILE A 13 2.57 -7.09 10.59
C ILE A 13 2.66 -8.61 10.74
N LYS A 14 1.53 -9.31 10.93
CA LYS A 14 1.51 -10.78 10.98
C LYS A 14 2.02 -11.42 9.70
N TRP A 15 1.71 -10.84 8.53
CA TRP A 15 2.23 -11.32 7.25
C TRP A 15 3.74 -11.08 7.12
N LEU A 16 4.22 -9.88 7.47
CA LEU A 16 5.64 -9.48 7.43
C LEU A 16 6.51 -10.35 8.35
N LYS A 17 6.02 -10.69 9.56
CA LYS A 17 6.73 -11.58 10.49
C LYS A 17 6.96 -13.00 9.96
N LYS A 18 6.22 -13.42 8.93
CA LYS A 18 6.41 -14.72 8.26
C LYS A 18 7.37 -14.65 7.06
N GLN A 19 7.80 -13.45 6.70
CA GLN A 19 8.76 -13.23 5.61
C GLN A 19 10.21 -13.19 6.14
N SER A 20 11.17 -13.01 5.24
CA SER A 20 12.57 -12.86 5.65
C SER A 20 12.75 -11.66 6.59
N PRO A 21 13.48 -11.81 7.71
CA PRO A 21 13.84 -10.68 8.57
C PRO A 21 14.78 -9.69 7.87
N SER A 22 15.39 -10.07 6.75
CA SER A 22 16.25 -9.20 5.94
C SER A 22 15.48 -8.33 4.95
N PHE A 23 14.16 -8.52 4.80
CA PHE A 23 13.36 -7.67 3.91
C PHE A 23 13.36 -6.23 4.41
N VAL A 24 13.60 -5.31 3.48
CA VAL A 24 13.47 -3.87 3.68
C VAL A 24 12.05 -3.45 3.30
N VAL A 25 11.37 -2.76 4.21
CA VAL A 25 9.97 -2.37 4.07
C VAL A 25 9.86 -0.85 3.91
N ALA A 26 9.04 -0.38 2.97
CA ALA A 26 8.55 1.00 2.93
C ALA A 26 7.08 1.02 3.36
N ASP A 27 6.77 1.78 4.42
CA ASP A 27 5.42 1.99 4.95
C ASP A 27 4.94 3.37 4.52
N PHE A 28 4.15 3.43 3.45
CA PHE A 28 3.64 4.66 2.84
C PHE A 28 2.41 5.15 3.60
N GLY A 29 2.49 6.35 4.18
CA GLY A 29 1.46 6.88 5.08
C GLY A 29 1.42 6.10 6.40
N CYS A 30 2.58 6.00 7.05
CA CYS A 30 2.80 5.16 8.22
C CYS A 30 2.12 5.64 9.52
N GLY A 31 1.68 6.90 9.57
CA GLY A 31 1.15 7.55 10.77
C GLY A 31 2.10 7.42 11.97
N GLU A 32 1.65 6.69 12.99
CA GLU A 32 2.42 6.44 14.22
C GLU A 32 3.54 5.41 14.07
N ALA A 33 3.84 4.97 12.84
CA ALA A 33 4.93 4.04 12.52
C ALA A 33 4.81 2.69 13.26
N LEU A 34 3.59 2.14 13.34
CA LEU A 34 3.35 0.91 14.09
C LEU A 34 4.10 -0.30 13.50
N ILE A 35 4.29 -0.33 12.17
CA ILE A 35 5.02 -1.42 11.49
C ILE A 35 6.48 -1.44 11.95
N SER A 36 7.18 -0.29 11.91
CA SER A 36 8.58 -0.22 12.34
C SER A 36 8.76 -0.53 13.83
N LYS A 37 7.81 -0.10 14.68
CA LYS A 37 7.79 -0.43 16.11
C LYS A 37 7.56 -1.92 16.41
N SER A 38 7.01 -2.68 15.46
CA SER A 38 6.57 -4.07 15.67
C SER A 38 7.45 -5.13 15.01
N LEU A 39 8.44 -4.73 14.23
CA LEU A 39 9.29 -5.59 13.40
C LEU A 39 10.78 -5.36 13.70
N LYS A 40 11.60 -6.37 13.40
CA LYS A 40 13.06 -6.26 13.43
C LYS A 40 13.65 -5.87 12.07
N ASN A 41 12.82 -5.88 11.03
CA ASN A 41 13.18 -5.48 9.67
C ASN A 41 13.62 -4.02 9.64
N THR A 42 14.41 -3.66 8.63
CA THR A 42 14.58 -2.25 8.26
C THR A 42 13.27 -1.73 7.68
N VAL A 43 12.68 -0.73 8.32
CA VAL A 43 11.39 -0.14 7.89
C VAL A 43 11.56 1.37 7.67
N PHE A 44 11.42 1.82 6.43
CA PHE A 44 11.27 3.22 6.08
C PHE A 44 9.82 3.63 6.34
N SER A 45 9.59 4.36 7.43
CA SER A 45 8.28 4.88 7.80
C SER A 45 8.10 6.26 7.12
N LEU A 46 7.18 6.37 6.17
CA LEU A 46 6.99 7.58 5.33
C LEU A 46 5.64 8.22 5.66
N ASP A 47 5.61 9.52 5.95
CA ASP A 47 4.36 10.27 6.13
C ASP A 47 4.55 11.75 5.77
N LEU A 48 3.48 12.49 5.48
CA LEU A 48 3.59 13.89 5.07
C LEU A 48 4.10 14.78 6.21
N VAL A 49 3.66 14.51 7.43
CA VAL A 49 4.05 15.22 8.64
C VAL A 49 4.11 14.23 9.80
N SER A 50 5.12 14.32 10.66
CA SER A 50 5.17 13.52 11.88
C SER A 50 5.99 14.19 12.97
N ASN A 51 5.57 14.01 14.21
CA ASN A 51 6.36 14.35 15.40
C ASN A 51 7.24 13.19 15.86
N ASN A 52 7.14 12.03 15.20
CA ASN A 52 7.91 10.84 15.54
C ASN A 52 9.24 10.85 14.77
N PRO A 53 10.41 10.87 15.45
CA PRO A 53 11.71 11.00 14.78
C PRO A 53 12.08 9.80 13.89
N VAL A 54 11.39 8.67 14.02
CA VAL A 54 11.61 7.50 13.13
C VAL A 54 10.87 7.62 11.80
N VAL A 55 10.01 8.63 11.65
CA VAL A 55 9.26 8.88 10.42
C VAL A 55 10.02 9.86 9.55
N ILE A 56 10.20 9.49 8.29
CA ILE A 56 10.71 10.36 7.24
C ILE A 56 9.53 11.20 6.75
N ALA A 57 9.56 12.50 7.05
CA ALA A 57 8.58 13.45 6.58
C ALA A 57 8.77 13.70 5.07
N CYS A 58 7.85 13.25 4.23
CA CYS A 58 7.88 13.46 2.78
C CYS A 58 6.50 13.31 2.13
N ASP A 59 6.32 13.90 0.95
CA ASP A 59 5.21 13.51 0.06
C ASP A 59 5.47 12.09 -0.44
N MET A 60 4.51 11.19 -0.20
CA MET A 60 4.64 9.78 -0.58
C MET A 60 4.52 9.55 -2.09
N ALA A 61 4.17 10.57 -2.88
CA ALA A 61 4.33 10.58 -4.34
C ALA A 61 5.79 10.70 -4.79
N THR A 62 6.67 11.25 -3.93
CA THR A 62 8.08 11.52 -4.27
C THR A 62 8.95 11.30 -3.04
N THR A 63 9.21 10.02 -2.72
CA THR A 63 9.98 9.62 -1.55
C THR A 63 11.47 9.86 -1.77
N PRO A 64 12.26 10.06 -0.70
CA PRO A 64 13.72 10.17 -0.80
C PRO A 64 14.42 8.82 -1.03
N LEU A 65 13.67 7.73 -1.22
CA LEU A 65 14.24 6.40 -1.39
C LEU A 65 14.77 6.19 -2.80
N ASN A 66 15.84 5.41 -2.93
CA ASN A 66 16.38 5.04 -4.23
C ASN A 66 15.44 4.07 -4.97
N SER A 67 15.52 4.07 -6.30
CA SER A 67 14.81 3.10 -7.13
C SER A 67 15.30 1.69 -6.80
N SER A 68 14.37 0.71 -6.77
CA SER A 68 14.68 -0.69 -6.39
C SER A 68 15.41 -0.85 -5.04
N ALA A 69 15.09 -0.02 -4.05
CA ALA A 69 15.69 -0.08 -2.72
C ALA A 69 14.97 -1.04 -1.75
N VAL A 70 13.68 -1.31 -1.93
CA VAL A 70 12.87 -2.05 -0.93
C VAL A 70 12.32 -3.36 -1.44
N ASP A 71 12.12 -4.32 -0.53
CA ASP A 71 11.57 -5.64 -0.81
C ASP A 71 10.04 -5.66 -0.66
N VAL A 72 9.48 -4.80 0.20
CA VAL A 72 8.04 -4.68 0.43
C VAL A 72 7.63 -3.21 0.49
N ALA A 73 6.57 -2.83 -0.21
CA ALA A 73 5.88 -1.56 -0.06
C ALA A 73 4.49 -1.81 0.51
N VAL A 74 4.10 -1.00 1.49
CA VAL A 74 2.84 -1.12 2.23
C VAL A 74 2.06 0.18 2.09
N PHE A 75 0.79 0.07 1.71
CA PHE A 75 -0.21 1.10 1.90
C PHE A 75 -1.28 0.56 2.84
N CYS A 76 -1.24 0.96 4.11
CA CYS A 76 -2.25 0.55 5.08
C CYS A 76 -3.17 1.72 5.38
N LEU A 77 -4.35 1.77 4.76
CA LEU A 77 -5.35 2.85 4.85
C LEU A 77 -4.84 4.24 4.43
N SER A 78 -3.89 4.29 3.49
CA SER A 78 -3.12 5.50 3.15
C SER A 78 -3.30 6.01 1.73
N LEU A 79 -4.06 5.32 0.85
CA LEU A 79 -4.34 5.78 -0.52
C LEU A 79 -5.44 6.85 -0.55
N MET A 80 -5.31 7.90 0.26
CA MET A 80 -6.37 8.89 0.50
C MET A 80 -6.40 10.05 -0.51
N GLY A 81 -5.29 10.32 -1.20
CA GLY A 81 -5.21 11.38 -2.21
C GLY A 81 -6.00 11.08 -3.49
N THR A 82 -6.45 12.13 -4.17
CA THR A 82 -7.09 12.02 -5.49
C THR A 82 -6.10 11.62 -6.59
N ASN A 83 -4.80 11.85 -6.35
CA ASN A 83 -3.68 11.45 -7.19
C ASN A 83 -3.03 10.13 -6.74
N TYR A 84 -3.78 9.21 -6.12
CA TYR A 84 -3.22 7.99 -5.53
C TYR A 84 -2.40 7.13 -6.52
N GLN A 85 -2.65 7.27 -7.83
CA GLN A 85 -1.85 6.63 -8.87
C GLN A 85 -0.37 7.00 -8.77
N THR A 86 -0.02 8.24 -8.44
CA THR A 86 1.38 8.67 -8.31
C THR A 86 2.05 8.01 -7.11
N TYR A 87 1.29 7.69 -6.05
CA TYR A 87 1.81 6.95 -4.90
C TYR A 87 2.14 5.50 -5.29
N LEU A 88 1.30 4.89 -6.13
CA LEU A 88 1.54 3.52 -6.64
C LEU A 88 2.69 3.47 -7.64
N GLU A 89 2.85 4.48 -8.49
CA GLU A 89 4.01 4.67 -9.36
C GLU A 89 5.31 4.80 -8.55
N GLU A 90 5.25 5.53 -7.44
CA GLU A 90 6.39 5.70 -6.55
C GLU A 90 6.74 4.40 -5.81
N ALA A 91 5.73 3.67 -5.33
CA ALA A 91 5.92 2.33 -4.79
C ALA A 91 6.53 1.37 -5.84
N TYR A 92 6.06 1.47 -7.09
CA TYR A 92 6.65 0.73 -8.20
C TYR A 92 8.12 1.10 -8.39
N ARG A 93 8.49 2.39 -8.37
CA ARG A 93 9.88 2.84 -8.52
C ARG A 93 10.80 2.29 -7.44
N VAL A 94 10.40 2.37 -6.17
CA VAL A 94 11.25 1.96 -5.04
C VAL A 94 11.31 0.45 -4.84
N LEU A 95 10.31 -0.31 -5.30
CA LEU A 95 10.30 -1.77 -5.18
C LEU A 95 11.34 -2.44 -6.07
N LYS A 96 12.05 -3.43 -5.53
CA LYS A 96 12.88 -4.35 -6.33
C LYS A 96 12.03 -5.20 -7.26
N PRO A 97 12.57 -5.66 -8.41
CA PRO A 97 11.93 -6.72 -9.20
C PRO A 97 11.56 -7.93 -8.33
N GLY A 98 10.32 -8.40 -8.42
CA GLY A 98 9.80 -9.48 -7.57
C GLY A 98 9.40 -9.05 -6.14
N GLY A 99 9.62 -7.79 -5.75
CA GLY A 99 9.20 -7.24 -4.47
C GLY A 99 7.68 -7.17 -4.31
N TRP A 100 7.23 -7.09 -3.06
CA TRP A 100 5.82 -7.16 -2.70
C TRP A 100 5.17 -5.78 -2.57
N LEU A 101 3.95 -5.65 -3.07
CA LEU A 101 3.07 -4.51 -2.81
C LEU A 101 1.84 -5.01 -2.04
N LEU A 102 1.65 -4.50 -0.83
CA LEU A 102 0.51 -4.78 0.03
C LEU A 102 -0.34 -3.51 0.18
N ILE A 103 -1.62 -3.62 -0.15
CA ILE A 103 -2.58 -2.51 -0.02
C ILE A 103 -3.73 -2.98 0.86
N ALA A 104 -4.01 -2.26 1.94
CA ALA A 104 -5.18 -2.46 2.77
C ALA A 104 -6.03 -1.19 2.78
N GLU A 105 -7.30 -1.27 2.42
CA GLU A 105 -8.21 -0.12 2.34
C GLU A 105 -9.60 -0.48 2.87
N VAL A 106 -10.38 0.53 3.27
CA VAL A 106 -11.76 0.30 3.77
C VAL A 106 -12.61 -0.28 2.64
N LYS A 107 -13.40 -1.32 2.94
CA LYS A 107 -14.25 -2.00 1.94
C LYS A 107 -15.20 -1.07 1.21
N SER A 108 -15.75 -0.07 1.89
CA SER A 108 -16.67 0.90 1.28
C SER A 108 -16.02 1.74 0.19
N ARG A 109 -14.68 1.82 0.11
CA ARG A 109 -13.98 2.47 -1.02
C ARG A 109 -13.98 1.61 -2.28
N PHE A 110 -14.33 0.34 -2.13
CA PHE A 110 -14.22 -0.73 -3.11
C PHE A 110 -15.56 -1.45 -3.35
N ASP A 111 -16.68 -0.72 -3.18
CA ASP A 111 -18.04 -1.23 -3.41
C ASP A 111 -18.73 -0.39 -4.50
N PRO A 112 -18.81 -0.90 -5.74
CA PRO A 112 -19.45 -0.21 -6.86
C PRO A 112 -20.90 0.19 -6.60
N ASN A 113 -21.62 -0.57 -5.76
CA ASN A 113 -23.03 -0.29 -5.46
C ASN A 113 -23.21 0.98 -4.60
N ASN A 114 -22.13 1.48 -4.00
CA ASN A 114 -22.15 2.69 -3.17
C ASN A 114 -21.25 3.82 -3.71
N GLY A 115 -20.84 3.72 -4.98
CA GLY A 115 -19.93 4.69 -5.62
C GLY A 115 -18.45 4.49 -5.26
N GLY A 116 -18.08 3.34 -4.69
CA GLY A 116 -16.70 2.90 -4.57
C GLY A 116 -16.14 2.32 -5.88
N ALA A 117 -14.82 2.13 -5.92
CA ALA A 117 -14.16 1.50 -7.05
C ALA A 117 -14.53 0.02 -7.18
N ASP A 118 -14.49 -0.50 -8.40
CA ASP A 118 -14.54 -1.94 -8.63
C ASP A 118 -13.18 -2.57 -8.25
N PRO A 119 -13.13 -3.53 -7.30
CA PRO A 119 -11.92 -4.22 -6.91
C PRO A 119 -11.17 -4.89 -8.08
N GLU A 120 -11.88 -5.37 -9.10
CA GLU A 120 -11.27 -5.98 -10.28
C GLU A 120 -10.64 -4.93 -11.18
N LYS A 121 -11.32 -3.80 -11.43
CA LYS A 121 -10.74 -2.70 -12.21
C LYS A 121 -9.50 -2.12 -11.53
N PHE A 122 -9.52 -2.00 -10.20
CA PHE A 122 -8.35 -1.57 -9.44
C PHE A 122 -7.19 -2.55 -9.55
N SER A 123 -7.46 -3.86 -9.43
CA SER A 123 -6.43 -4.90 -9.56
C SER A 123 -5.85 -4.94 -10.98
N LYS A 124 -6.69 -4.67 -12.00
CA LYS A 124 -6.27 -4.55 -13.39
C LYS A 124 -5.36 -3.33 -13.61
N ALA A 125 -5.72 -2.15 -13.11
CA ALA A 125 -4.90 -0.95 -13.20
C ALA A 125 -3.50 -1.14 -12.55
N ILE A 126 -3.45 -1.75 -11.37
CA ILE A 126 -2.17 -2.12 -10.72
C ILE A 126 -1.37 -3.13 -11.57
N SER A 127 -2.07 -4.07 -12.22
CA SER A 127 -1.41 -5.04 -13.09
C SER A 127 -0.83 -4.40 -14.35
N GLU A 128 -1.51 -3.39 -14.91
CA GLU A 128 -1.07 -2.57 -16.04
C GLU A 128 0.12 -1.67 -15.67
N LEU A 129 0.17 -1.16 -14.43
CA LEU A 129 1.33 -0.42 -13.90
C LEU A 129 2.62 -1.26 -13.86
N GLY A 130 2.51 -2.59 -13.78
CA GLY A 130 3.67 -3.47 -13.82
C GLY A 130 3.73 -4.48 -12.68
N PHE A 131 2.61 -4.75 -12.02
CA PHE A 131 2.52 -5.77 -10.98
C PHE A 131 1.83 -7.05 -11.48
N ASN A 132 2.09 -8.17 -10.80
CA ASN A 132 1.31 -9.38 -10.88
C ASN A 132 0.32 -9.42 -9.72
N TYR A 133 -0.95 -9.66 -9.99
CA TYR A 133 -1.93 -9.98 -8.96
C TYR A 133 -1.60 -11.32 -8.30
N VAL A 134 -1.56 -11.36 -6.97
CA VAL A 134 -1.32 -12.59 -6.21
C VAL A 134 -2.59 -13.03 -5.48
N LYS A 135 -3.18 -12.14 -4.68
CA LYS A 135 -4.36 -12.46 -3.87
C LYS A 135 -5.11 -11.18 -3.50
N ARG A 136 -6.42 -11.30 -3.34
CA ARG A 136 -7.28 -10.37 -2.63
C ARG A 136 -7.91 -11.07 -1.43
N ASP A 137 -7.88 -10.44 -0.26
CA ASP A 137 -8.50 -10.93 0.96
C ASP A 137 -9.66 -10.03 1.35
N VAL A 138 -10.86 -10.60 1.33
CA VAL A 138 -12.13 -9.94 1.70
C VAL A 138 -12.76 -10.56 2.94
N SER A 139 -12.02 -11.36 3.71
CA SER A 139 -12.56 -12.06 4.89
C SER A 139 -12.94 -11.09 6.02
N ASN A 140 -12.21 -9.99 6.20
CA ASN A 140 -12.52 -8.98 7.20
C ASN A 140 -13.75 -8.15 6.78
N LYS A 141 -14.66 -7.83 7.72
CA LYS A 141 -15.87 -7.07 7.43
C LYS A 141 -15.62 -5.60 7.09
N MET A 142 -14.50 -5.02 7.51
CA MET A 142 -14.24 -3.57 7.46
C MET A 142 -13.30 -3.15 6.33
N PHE A 143 -12.32 -4.00 6.00
CA PHE A 143 -11.28 -3.68 5.02
C PHE A 143 -11.06 -4.83 4.03
N ILE A 144 -10.42 -4.48 2.91
CA ILE A 144 -9.96 -5.39 1.87
C ILE A 144 -8.44 -5.33 1.80
N LEU A 145 -7.77 -6.46 1.63
CA LEU A 145 -6.33 -6.51 1.32
C LEU A 145 -6.11 -6.96 -0.10
N PHE A 146 -5.15 -6.33 -0.75
CA PHE A 146 -4.61 -6.77 -2.02
C PHE A 146 -3.12 -7.06 -1.86
N TYR A 147 -2.68 -8.14 -2.50
CA TYR A 147 -1.31 -8.60 -2.55
C TYR A 147 -0.88 -8.68 -4.00
N PHE A 148 0.24 -8.02 -4.30
CA PHE A 148 0.85 -8.02 -5.62
C PHE A 148 2.36 -8.23 -5.52
N THR A 149 2.97 -8.65 -6.62
CA THR A 149 4.44 -8.66 -6.78
C THR A 149 4.84 -7.85 -8.01
N LYS A 150 5.95 -7.10 -7.91
CA LYS A 150 6.48 -6.34 -9.04
C LYS A 150 6.99 -7.30 -10.13
N LYS A 151 6.57 -7.10 -11.39
CA LYS A 151 7.04 -7.92 -12.51
C LYS A 151 8.56 -7.79 -12.68
N VAL A 152 9.23 -8.91 -12.95
CA VAL A 152 10.70 -8.95 -13.13
C VAL A 152 11.12 -8.39 -14.49
N LYS A 153 10.27 -8.58 -15.52
CA LYS A 153 10.45 -8.02 -16.85
C LYS A 153 9.25 -7.14 -17.18
N GLN A 154 9.50 -5.90 -17.60
CA GLN A 154 8.43 -5.06 -18.13
C GLN A 154 8.18 -5.41 -19.61
N ASN A 155 6.92 -5.61 -19.97
CA ASN A 155 6.51 -5.47 -21.36
C ASN A 155 6.27 -3.99 -21.60
N SER A 156 7.23 -3.33 -22.22
CA SER A 156 7.19 -1.92 -22.59
C SER A 156 6.09 -1.67 -23.63
N LYS A 157 4.88 -1.38 -23.15
CA LYS A 157 3.90 -0.60 -23.92
C LYS A 157 3.32 0.44 -22.98
N GLY A 158 3.71 1.70 -23.20
CA GLY A 158 3.15 2.88 -22.53
C GLY A 158 1.70 3.08 -22.94
N LYS A 159 0.81 2.22 -22.44
CA LYS A 159 -0.62 2.47 -22.47
C LYS A 159 -0.98 3.32 -21.27
N GLU A 160 -1.80 4.33 -21.51
CA GLU A 160 -2.47 5.07 -20.46
C GLU A 160 -3.31 4.09 -19.62
N ILE A 161 -3.14 4.12 -18.29
CA ILE A 161 -3.83 3.24 -17.35
C ILE A 161 -5.15 3.90 -16.96
N GLU A 162 -6.26 3.17 -17.09
CA GLU A 162 -7.56 3.63 -16.63
C GLU A 162 -7.68 3.40 -15.11
N TRP A 163 -7.37 4.43 -14.33
CA TRP A 163 -7.43 4.38 -12.86
C TRP A 163 -8.87 4.58 -12.35
N PRO A 164 -9.43 3.65 -11.54
CA PRO A 164 -10.75 3.87 -10.94
C PRO A 164 -10.69 4.94 -9.86
N SER A 165 -11.71 5.78 -9.73
CA SER A 165 -11.77 6.73 -8.61
C SER A 165 -12.03 5.99 -7.30
N LEU A 166 -11.21 6.26 -6.27
CA LEU A 166 -11.42 5.71 -4.93
C LEU A 166 -12.27 6.68 -4.12
N LYS A 167 -13.46 6.24 -3.69
CA LYS A 167 -14.33 7.02 -2.79
C LYS A 167 -13.55 7.48 -1.56
N PRO A 168 -13.71 8.73 -1.08
CA PRO A 168 -13.01 9.21 0.12
C PRO A 168 -13.24 8.30 1.33
N CYS A 169 -12.20 8.13 2.16
CA CYS A 169 -12.36 7.48 3.46
C CYS A 169 -13.06 8.46 4.41
N LEU A 170 -14.34 8.22 4.72
CA LEU A 170 -15.16 9.09 5.57
C LEU A 170 -14.89 8.88 7.07
N TYR A 171 -14.04 7.92 7.45
CA TYR A 171 -13.74 7.64 8.86
C TYR A 171 -12.64 8.58 9.39
N LYS A 172 -12.90 9.13 10.59
CA LYS A 172 -12.12 10.17 11.27
C LYS A 172 -10.65 9.78 11.46
N ARG A 173 -9.81 10.84 11.55
CA ARG A 173 -8.35 10.86 11.78
C ARG A 173 -7.83 9.65 12.56
N ARG A 174 -6.70 9.10 12.08
CA ARG A 174 -5.84 8.19 12.85
C ARG A 174 -5.32 8.86 14.11
#